data_AF-A0A7T4WFB1-F1
#
_entry.id   AF-A0A7T4WFB1-F1
#
_cell.length_a   1.000
_cell.length_b   1.000
_cell.length_c   1.000
_cell.angle_alpha   90.00
_cell.angle_beta   90.00
_cell.angle_gamma   90.00
#
_symmetry.space_group_name_H-M   'P 1'
#
loop_
_entity.id
_entity.type
_entity.pdbx_description
1 polymer ?
#
loop_
_entity_poly.entity_id
_entity_poly.type
_entity_poly.pdbx_seq_one_letter_code
_entity_poly.pdbx_strand_id
1 'polypeptide(L)'
;MHFSIKAIKAANKAAGQHFFDRSTMSFFQSRVCRKVTGHYFVTSERCRFDQSAKRTYTLRQVMDNGWISTVGDYGAYSTSRAAHAEAARLWDQDCLEIRQDEEADAGRWEAYTAA
;
A
#
# COMPACT_ATOMS: atom_id res chain seq x y z
N MET A 1 -3.27 10.16 4.48
CA MET A 1 -3.85 8.79 4.59
C MET A 1 -5.08 8.59 3.70
N HIS A 2 -5.11 7.48 2.94
CA HIS A 2 -6.21 7.12 2.04
C HIS A 2 -6.93 5.85 2.50
N PHE A 3 -8.20 5.95 2.92
CA PHE A 3 -8.94 4.84 3.54
C PHE A 3 -9.76 3.98 2.57
N SER A 4 -9.64 4.19 1.25
CA SER A 4 -10.36 3.40 0.25
C SER A 4 -9.63 3.35 -1.09
N ILE A 5 -9.86 2.28 -1.86
CA ILE A 5 -9.34 2.16 -3.24
C ILE A 5 -9.79 3.33 -4.12
N LYS A 6 -10.99 3.88 -3.90
CA LYS A 6 -11.48 5.05 -4.64
C LYS A 6 -10.62 6.29 -4.35
N ALA A 7 -10.31 6.54 -3.09
CA ALA A 7 -9.45 7.65 -2.67
C ALA A 7 -8.03 7.48 -3.22
N ILE A 8 -7.47 6.27 -3.15
CA ILE A 8 -6.13 5.95 -3.67
C ILE A 8 -6.06 6.20 -5.18
N LYS A 9 -7.06 5.75 -5.95
CA LYS A 9 -7.14 6.01 -7.40
C LYS A 9 -7.22 7.50 -7.73
N ALA A 10 -7.99 8.26 -6.95
CA ALA A 10 -8.12 9.70 -7.15
C ALA A 10 -6.80 10.43 -6.87
N ALA A 11 -6.11 10.08 -5.79
CA ALA A 11 -4.81 10.66 -5.43
C ALA A 11 -3.73 10.31 -6.47
N ASN A 12 -3.64 9.05 -6.88
CA ASN A 12 -2.70 8.60 -7.91
C ASN A 12 -2.91 9.36 -9.23
N LYS A 13 -4.18 9.52 -9.66
CA LYS A 13 -4.51 10.31 -10.86
C LYS A 13 -4.18 11.80 -10.69
N ALA A 14 -4.51 12.39 -9.54
CA ALA A 14 -4.20 13.80 -9.26
C ALA A 14 -2.70 14.09 -9.26
N ALA A 15 -1.89 13.09 -8.88
CA ALA A 15 -0.44 13.13 -8.91
C ALA A 15 0.18 12.84 -10.29
N GLY A 16 -0.63 12.71 -11.35
CA GLY A 16 -0.15 12.41 -12.70
C GLY A 16 0.45 11.01 -12.87
N GLN A 17 0.09 10.07 -11.99
CA GLN A 17 0.60 8.70 -12.01
C GLN A 17 -0.29 7.76 -12.84
N HIS A 18 0.32 6.67 -13.35
CA HIS A 18 -0.31 5.77 -14.33
C HIS A 18 -0.60 4.37 -13.79
N PHE A 19 -0.52 4.15 -12.47
CA PHE A 19 -0.64 2.82 -11.87
C PHE A 19 -2.01 2.18 -12.19
N PHE A 20 -3.08 2.96 -12.11
CA PHE A 20 -4.45 2.49 -12.35
C PHE A 20 -4.94 2.69 -13.78
N ASP A 21 -4.07 3.13 -14.70
CA ASP A 21 -4.46 3.28 -16.09
C ASP A 21 -4.85 1.93 -16.69
N ARG A 22 -5.85 1.97 -17.58
CA ARG A 22 -6.39 0.75 -18.18
C ARG A 22 -5.31 -0.05 -18.92
N SER A 23 -4.39 0.63 -19.60
CA SER A 23 -3.24 0.01 -20.28
C SER A 23 -2.32 -0.70 -19.30
N THR A 24 -1.90 -0.02 -18.22
CA THR A 24 -1.04 -0.57 -17.15
C THR A 24 -1.69 -1.81 -16.52
N MET A 25 -2.93 -1.67 -16.05
CA MET A 25 -3.69 -2.74 -15.42
C MET A 25 -3.89 -3.94 -16.36
N SER A 26 -4.14 -3.69 -17.65
CA SER A 26 -4.30 -4.76 -18.65
C SER A 26 -2.99 -5.48 -18.95
N PHE A 27 -1.87 -4.75 -19.04
CA PHE A 27 -0.56 -5.32 -19.33
C PHE A 27 -0.15 -6.35 -18.26
N PHE A 28 -0.30 -6.01 -16.99
CA PHE A 28 0.03 -6.91 -15.87
C PHE A 28 -1.10 -7.89 -15.50
N GLN A 29 -2.24 -7.84 -16.23
CA GLN A 29 -3.49 -8.54 -15.86
C GLN A 29 -3.90 -8.34 -14.39
N SER A 30 -3.65 -7.14 -13.89
CA SER A 30 -3.82 -6.77 -12.50
C SER A 30 -5.29 -6.68 -12.13
N ARG A 31 -5.62 -7.08 -10.90
CA ARG A 31 -6.90 -6.80 -10.24
C ARG A 31 -6.62 -6.24 -8.86
N VAL A 32 -7.30 -5.15 -8.50
CA VAL A 32 -7.14 -4.50 -7.19
C VAL A 32 -8.09 -5.15 -6.19
N CYS A 33 -7.56 -5.62 -5.06
CA CYS A 33 -8.37 -6.10 -3.95
C CYS A 33 -9.11 -4.94 -3.26
N ARG A 34 -10.32 -5.17 -2.76
CA ARG A 34 -11.15 -4.10 -2.18
C ARG A 34 -10.65 -3.61 -0.82
N LYS A 35 -10.03 -4.48 -0.03
CA LYS A 35 -9.58 -4.21 1.33
C LYS A 35 -8.33 -3.33 1.31
N VAL A 36 -8.34 -2.28 2.13
CA VAL A 36 -7.22 -1.40 2.44
C VAL A 36 -6.92 -1.56 3.93
N THR A 37 -5.64 -1.54 4.31
CA THR A 37 -5.18 -1.62 5.70
C THR A 37 -4.15 -0.53 5.90
N GLY A 38 -4.49 0.52 6.66
CA GLY A 38 -3.67 1.73 6.72
C GLY A 38 -3.46 2.35 5.35
N HIS A 39 -2.20 2.51 4.95
CA HIS A 39 -1.80 2.93 3.61
C HIS A 39 -1.39 1.77 2.70
N TYR A 40 -1.74 0.53 3.06
CA TYR A 40 -1.47 -0.66 2.26
C TYR A 40 -2.71 -1.17 1.53
N PHE A 41 -2.50 -1.66 0.32
CA PHE A 41 -3.51 -2.40 -0.44
C PHE A 41 -2.86 -3.54 -1.23
N VAL A 42 -3.69 -4.46 -1.71
CA VAL A 42 -3.21 -5.66 -2.43
C VAL A 42 -3.69 -5.63 -3.87
N THR A 43 -2.79 -5.98 -4.78
CA THR A 43 -3.12 -6.33 -6.16
C THR A 43 -2.91 -7.82 -6.39
N SER A 44 -3.62 -8.37 -7.38
CA SER A 44 -3.33 -9.71 -7.90
C SER A 44 -2.99 -9.62 -9.36
N GLU A 45 -1.96 -10.31 -9.78
CA GLU A 45 -1.43 -10.27 -11.13
C GLU A 45 -1.41 -11.68 -11.74
N ARG A 46 -1.37 -11.75 -13.07
CA ARG A 46 -1.19 -13.00 -13.79
C ARG A 46 -0.25 -12.76 -14.96
N CYS A 47 0.72 -13.64 -15.13
CA CYS A 47 1.64 -13.56 -16.27
C CYS A 47 0.83 -13.52 -17.57
N ARG A 48 0.96 -12.44 -18.35
CA ARG A 48 0.20 -12.33 -19.59
C ARG A 48 0.68 -13.28 -20.69
N PHE A 49 1.93 -13.73 -20.57
CA PHE A 49 2.60 -14.59 -21.53
C PHE A 49 2.34 -16.08 -21.27
N ASP A 50 1.75 -16.42 -20.11
CA ASP A 50 1.35 -17.77 -19.75
C ASP A 50 -0.06 -17.75 -19.15
N GLN A 51 -1.06 -18.18 -19.93
CA GLN A 51 -2.46 -18.17 -19.49
C GLN A 51 -2.75 -19.21 -18.39
N SER A 52 -1.89 -20.23 -18.25
CA SER A 52 -1.98 -21.26 -17.21
C SER A 52 -1.39 -20.81 -15.88
N ALA A 53 -0.62 -19.71 -15.87
CA ALA A 53 -0.03 -19.15 -14.66
C ALA A 53 -1.11 -18.84 -13.62
N LYS A 54 -0.88 -19.32 -12.40
CA LYS A 54 -1.71 -18.99 -11.24
C LYS A 54 -1.58 -17.50 -10.93
N ARG A 55 -2.64 -16.92 -10.35
CA ARG A 55 -2.57 -15.55 -9.85
C ARG A 55 -1.64 -15.49 -8.65
N THR A 56 -0.75 -14.52 -8.66
CA THR A 56 0.05 -14.12 -7.50
C THR A 56 -0.48 -12.79 -6.98
N TYR A 57 -0.09 -12.46 -5.75
CA TYR A 57 -0.55 -11.26 -5.07
C TYR A 57 0.64 -10.42 -4.65
N THR A 58 0.50 -9.11 -4.78
CA THR A 58 1.53 -8.13 -4.49
C THR A 58 1.01 -7.14 -3.46
N LEU A 59 1.81 -6.90 -2.41
CA LEU A 59 1.54 -5.87 -1.42
C LEU A 59 2.02 -4.52 -1.96
N ARG A 60 1.15 -3.51 -1.87
CA ARG A 60 1.39 -2.15 -2.35
C ARG A 60 1.22 -1.16 -1.21
N GLN A 61 2.07 -0.16 -1.16
CA GLN A 61 1.94 0.99 -0.27
C GLN A 61 1.60 2.23 -1.10
N VAL A 62 0.67 3.04 -0.62
CA VAL A 62 0.38 4.36 -1.17
C VAL A 62 1.02 5.42 -0.28
N MET A 63 1.79 6.32 -0.89
CA MET A 63 2.34 7.50 -0.22
C MET A 63 1.32 8.65 -0.24
N ASP A 64 1.47 9.64 0.65
CA ASP A 64 0.51 10.76 0.74
C ASP A 64 0.43 11.60 -0.56
N ASN A 65 1.48 11.60 -1.37
CA ASN A 65 1.50 12.23 -2.69
C ASN A 65 0.84 11.37 -3.79
N GLY A 66 0.19 10.25 -3.46
CA GLY A 66 -0.45 9.34 -4.41
C GLY A 66 0.51 8.41 -5.16
N TRP A 67 1.81 8.45 -4.88
CA TRP A 67 2.79 7.47 -5.39
C TRP A 67 2.50 6.08 -4.84
N ILE A 68 2.75 5.04 -5.64
CA ILE A 68 2.55 3.65 -5.24
C ILE A 68 3.86 2.88 -5.36
N SER A 69 4.28 2.25 -4.28
CA SER A 69 5.44 1.37 -4.22
C SER A 69 5.03 -0.09 -4.06
N THR A 70 5.92 -1.00 -4.45
CA THR A 70 5.84 -2.42 -4.10
C THR A 70 6.51 -2.61 -2.74
N VAL A 71 5.83 -3.29 -1.83
CA VAL A 71 6.42 -3.73 -0.56
C VAL A 71 6.89 -5.16 -0.73
N GLY A 72 8.20 -5.39 -0.59
CA GLY A 72 8.83 -6.66 -0.91
C GLY A 72 8.82 -6.94 -2.43
N ASP A 73 8.62 -8.21 -2.80
CA ASP A 73 8.69 -8.65 -4.19
C ASP A 73 7.34 -8.61 -4.92
N TYR A 74 7.41 -8.35 -6.23
CA TYR A 74 6.24 -8.46 -7.11
C TYR A 74 5.76 -9.91 -7.19
N GLY A 75 4.48 -10.15 -6.88
CA GLY A 75 3.90 -11.48 -6.87
C GLY A 75 4.38 -12.38 -5.73
N ALA A 76 4.88 -11.81 -4.62
CA ALA A 76 5.46 -12.55 -3.49
C ALA A 76 4.50 -13.56 -2.83
N TYR A 77 3.19 -13.36 -2.93
CA TYR A 77 2.21 -14.19 -2.22
C TYR A 77 1.38 -15.05 -3.16
N SER A 78 1.15 -16.30 -2.77
CA SER A 78 0.28 -17.25 -3.49
C SER A 78 -1.21 -17.08 -3.18
N THR A 79 -1.55 -16.32 -2.13
CA THR A 79 -2.94 -16.07 -1.72
C THR A 79 -3.17 -14.62 -1.29
N SER A 80 -4.39 -14.12 -1.50
CA SER A 80 -4.79 -12.79 -1.01
C SER A 80 -4.73 -12.70 0.52
N ARG A 81 -5.03 -13.80 1.22
CA ARG A 81 -5.01 -13.87 2.67
C ARG A 81 -3.60 -13.59 3.22
N ALA A 82 -2.58 -14.22 2.64
CA ALA A 82 -1.20 -14.01 3.07
C ALA A 82 -0.75 -12.56 2.85
N ALA A 83 -1.03 -11.98 1.67
CA ALA A 83 -0.71 -10.58 1.38
C ALA A 83 -1.42 -9.60 2.34
N HIS A 84 -2.69 -9.85 2.66
CA HIS A 84 -3.44 -9.03 3.62
C HIS A 84 -3.03 -9.24 5.08
N ALA A 85 -2.52 -10.42 5.44
CA ALA A 85 -1.97 -10.67 6.76
C ALA A 85 -0.67 -9.87 6.94
N GLU A 86 0.19 -9.84 5.91
CA GLU A 86 1.39 -9.00 5.96
C GLU A 86 1.06 -7.52 6.00
N ALA A 87 0.07 -7.07 5.21
CA ALA A 87 -0.41 -5.68 5.27
C ALA A 87 -0.86 -5.28 6.70
N ALA A 88 -1.50 -6.20 7.43
CA ALA A 88 -1.89 -5.97 8.82
C ALA A 88 -0.68 -5.91 9.74
N ARG A 89 0.25 -6.86 9.62
CA ARG A 89 1.48 -6.89 10.42
C ARG A 89 2.29 -5.60 10.28
N LEU A 90 2.47 -5.12 9.05
CA LEU A 90 3.20 -3.88 8.78
C LEU A 90 2.45 -2.66 9.29
N TRP A 91 1.13 -2.61 9.11
CA TRP A 91 0.34 -1.50 9.64
C TRP A 91 0.38 -1.42 11.17
N ASP A 92 0.36 -2.56 11.85
CA ASP A 92 0.51 -2.61 13.31
C ASP A 92 1.89 -2.08 13.73
N GLN A 93 2.95 -2.39 12.98
CA GLN A 93 4.28 -1.84 13.19
C GLN A 93 4.32 -0.33 12.97
N ASP A 94 3.79 0.17 11.86
CA ASP A 94 3.73 1.60 11.56
C ASP A 94 2.96 2.36 12.65
N CYS A 95 1.88 1.78 13.18
CA CYS A 95 1.12 2.38 14.27
C CYS A 95 1.91 2.48 15.58
N LEU A 96 2.90 1.60 15.81
CA LEU A 96 3.80 1.72 16.96
C LEU A 96 4.82 2.84 16.73
N GLU A 97 5.39 2.89 15.54
CA GLU A 97 6.37 3.92 15.15
C GLU A 97 5.74 5.33 15.21
N ILE A 98 4.53 5.51 14.67
CA ILE A 98 3.79 6.78 14.73
C ILE A 98 3.59 7.25 16.18
N ARG A 99 3.20 6.34 17.10
CA ARG A 99 3.00 6.72 18.51
C ARG A 99 4.30 7.12 19.18
N GLN A 100 5.40 6.43 18.88
CA GLN A 100 6.71 6.77 19.44
C GLN A 100 7.19 8.14 18.95
N ASP A 101 6.96 8.47 17.68
CA ASP A 101 7.27 9.79 17.12
C ASP A 101 6.43 10.89 17.77
N GLU A 102 5.14 10.66 18.00
CA GLU A 102 4.24 11.60 18.69
C GLU A 102 4.67 11.84 20.16
N GLU A 103 5.02 10.77 20.89
CA GLU A 103 5.54 10.86 22.27
C GLU A 103 6.87 11.62 22.32
N ALA A 104 7.76 11.38 21.36
CA ALA A 104 9.05 12.08 21.25
C ALA A 104 8.88 13.57 20.96
N ASP A 105 7.96 13.96 20.06
CA ASP A 105 7.68 15.37 19.78
C ASP A 105 7.01 16.08 20.96
N ALA A 106 6.10 15.41 21.67
CA ALA A 106 5.49 15.94 22.89
C ALA A 106 6.56 16.20 23.97
N GLY A 107 7.44 15.25 24.23
CA GLY A 107 8.54 15.41 25.19
C GLY A 107 9.54 16.51 24.77
N ARG A 108 9.76 16.69 23.47
CA ARG A 108 10.56 17.80 22.94
C ARG A 108 9.90 19.15 23.24
N TRP A 109 8.60 19.28 23.03
CA TRP A 109 7.87 20.52 23.34
C TRP A 109 7.88 20.85 24.83
N GLU A 110 7.68 19.87 25.70
CA GLU A 110 7.76 20.06 27.16
C GLU A 110 9.15 20.54 27.61
N ALA A 111 10.22 20.02 27.01
CA ALA A 111 11.57 20.49 27.28
C ALA A 111 11.81 21.96 26.87
N TYR A 112 11.15 22.44 25.80
CA TYR A 112 11.23 23.84 25.37
C TYR A 112 10.39 24.80 26.21
N THR A 113 9.31 24.34 26.84
CA THR A 113 8.43 25.20 27.67
C THR A 113 8.81 25.21 29.15
N ALA A 114 9.61 24.23 29.60
CA ALA A 114 10.13 24.13 30.97
C ALA A 114 11.46 24.90 31.20
N ALA A 115 12.04 25.51 30.16
CA ALA A 115 13.26 26.32 30.19
C ALA A 115 12.95 27.81 30.08
#